data_AF-A0A3A8PG50-F1
#
_entry.id   AF-A0A3A8PG50-F1
#
_cell.length_a   1.000
_cell.length_b   1.000
_cell.length_c   1.000
_cell.angle_alpha   90.00
_cell.angle_beta   90.00
_cell.angle_gamma   90.00
#
_symmetry.space_group_name_H-M   'P 1'
#
loop_
_entity.id
_entity.type
_entity.pdbx_description
1 polymer ?
#
loop_
_entity_poly.entity_id
_entity_poly.type
_entity_poly.pdbx_seq_one_letter_code
_entity_poly.pdbx_strand_id
1 'polypeptide(L)'
;MPTDPDAEKEQPRRVVLYHPKPLEGWRYAVYTEPLTILDGRLLECPPSAPFEEARTVMLQHLTRIYGGHYTLRWEEDEPGWWTGHVVDPAP
;
A
#
# COMPACT_ATOMS: atom_id res chain seq x y z
N MET A 1 4.66 28.99 -23.49
CA MET A 1 4.28 27.61 -23.13
C MET A 1 4.82 27.39 -21.72
N PRO A 2 4.00 27.30 -20.69
CA PRO A 2 4.48 26.80 -19.41
C PRO A 2 4.56 25.28 -19.51
N THR A 3 5.76 24.73 -19.36
CA THR A 3 5.99 23.32 -19.09
C THR A 3 5.28 23.02 -17.77
N ASP A 4 4.17 22.31 -17.81
CA ASP A 4 3.56 21.73 -16.62
C ASP A 4 4.67 20.95 -15.88
N PRO A 5 5.02 21.32 -14.64
CA PRO A 5 5.81 20.45 -13.81
C PRO A 5 4.86 19.31 -13.46
N ASP A 6 4.86 18.28 -14.28
CA ASP A 6 4.71 16.92 -13.78
C ASP A 6 5.84 16.74 -12.77
N ALA A 7 5.65 17.31 -11.58
CA ALA A 7 6.39 16.95 -10.41
C ALA A 7 6.17 15.45 -10.35
N GLU A 8 7.21 14.68 -10.64
CA GLU A 8 7.22 13.22 -10.62
C GLU A 8 6.45 12.78 -9.38
N LYS A 9 5.15 12.51 -9.53
CA LYS A 9 4.29 12.31 -8.37
C LYS A 9 4.77 11.00 -7.78
N GLU A 10 5.12 11.01 -6.51
CA GLU A 10 5.56 9.79 -5.84
C GLU A 10 4.49 8.70 -6.03
N GLN A 11 4.80 7.65 -6.80
CA GLN A 11 3.84 6.61 -7.12
C GLN A 11 4.18 5.33 -6.36
N PRO A 12 3.20 4.68 -5.71
CA PRO A 12 3.45 3.40 -5.05
C PRO A 12 3.81 2.34 -6.09
N ARG A 13 4.84 1.54 -5.81
CA ARG A 13 5.26 0.40 -6.63
C ARG A 13 5.11 -0.93 -5.92
N ARG A 14 5.46 -0.92 -4.63
CA ARG A 14 5.39 -2.10 -3.78
C ARG A 14 4.82 -1.72 -2.44
N VAL A 15 3.97 -2.59 -1.92
CA VAL A 15 3.36 -2.46 -0.60
C VAL A 15 3.67 -3.72 0.17
N VAL A 16 4.01 -3.58 1.44
CA VAL A 16 4.09 -4.70 2.38
C VAL A 16 3.01 -4.48 3.41
N LEU A 17 2.24 -5.52 3.70
CA LEU A 17 1.31 -5.62 4.82
C LEU A 17 1.77 -6.74 5.72
N TYR A 18 1.96 -6.45 7.00
CA TYR A 18 2.35 -7.47 7.96
C TYR A 18 1.62 -7.33 9.28
N HIS A 19 1.40 -8.46 9.93
CA HIS A 19 0.65 -8.57 11.17
C HIS A 19 1.53 -9.13 12.29
N PRO A 20 2.37 -8.29 12.93
CA PRO A 20 3.38 -8.78 13.86
C PRO A 20 2.74 -9.43 15.11
N LYS A 21 1.54 -8.98 15.52
CA LYS A 21 0.73 -9.57 16.59
C LYS A 21 -0.78 -9.25 16.43
N PRO A 22 -1.68 -10.15 16.88
CA PRO A 22 -3.14 -9.96 16.84
C PRO A 22 -3.66 -8.67 17.49
N LEU A 23 -2.97 -8.18 18.52
CA LEU A 23 -3.39 -7.00 19.29
C LEU A 23 -2.75 -5.70 18.79
N GLU A 24 -1.64 -5.80 18.06
CA GLU A 24 -0.91 -4.64 17.53
C GLU A 24 -1.50 -4.18 16.18
N GLY A 25 -2.28 -5.04 15.51
CA GLY A 25 -2.96 -4.74 14.25
C GLY A 25 -2.02 -4.64 13.05
N TRP A 26 -2.60 -4.38 11.88
CA TRP A 26 -1.87 -4.38 10.61
C TRP A 26 -0.90 -3.21 10.50
N ARG A 27 0.33 -3.52 10.10
CA ARG A 27 1.36 -2.55 9.76
C ARG A 27 1.63 -2.62 8.27
N TYR A 28 2.11 -1.51 7.73
CA TYR A 28 2.40 -1.40 6.31
C TYR A 28 3.72 -0.69 6.04
N ALA A 29 4.29 -0.97 4.87
CA ALA A 29 5.34 -0.16 4.25
C ALA A 29 5.03 -0.01 2.77
N VAL A 30 5.04 1.23 2.26
CA VAL A 30 4.84 1.56 0.84
C VAL A 30 6.16 2.06 0.30
N TYR A 31 6.64 1.40 -0.75
CA TYR A 31 7.81 1.80 -1.51
C TYR A 31 7.33 2.54 -2.77
N THR A 32 7.75 3.79 -2.92
CA THR A 32 7.36 4.64 -4.04
C THR A 32 8.52 4.88 -5.02
N GLU A 33 8.21 5.48 -6.17
CA GLU A 33 9.18 6.10 -7.08
C GLU A 33 8.96 7.62 -7.16
N PRO A 34 10.01 8.45 -7.06
CA PRO A 34 11.39 8.07 -6.67
C PRO A 34 11.46 7.51 -5.25
N LEU A 35 12.51 6.71 -4.97
CA LEU A 35 12.68 5.80 -3.81
C LEU A 35 12.42 6.42 -2.41
N THR A 36 11.14 6.58 -2.05
CA THR A 36 10.68 6.93 -0.70
C THR A 36 10.02 5.70 -0.07
N ILE A 37 10.11 5.61 1.26
CA ILE A 37 9.40 4.59 2.05
C ILE A 37 8.45 5.32 2.99
N LEU A 38 7.16 4.99 2.89
CA LEU A 38 6.14 5.39 3.84
C LEU A 38 5.69 4.17 4.65
N ASP A 39 5.99 4.13 5.94
CA ASP A 39 5.55 3.07 6.82
C ASP A 39 4.59 3.55 7.91
N GLY A 40 3.84 2.62 8.49
CA GLY A 40 2.91 2.94 9.54
C GLY A 40 2.03 1.79 9.99
N ARG A 41 0.96 2.16 10.68
CA ARG A 41 -0.09 1.24 11.12
C ARG A 41 -1.37 1.59 10.38
N LEU A 42 -2.10 0.57 9.94
CA LEU A 42 -3.39 0.72 9.29
C LEU A 42 -4.47 0.92 10.35
N LEU A 43 -4.58 2.14 10.88
CA LEU A 43 -5.47 2.47 12.01
C LEU A 43 -6.96 2.31 11.70
N GLU A 44 -7.32 2.40 10.42
CA GLU A 44 -8.68 2.20 9.91
C GLU A 44 -9.06 0.71 9.82
N CYS A 45 -8.09 -0.20 10.03
CA CYS A 45 -8.30 -1.64 10.00
C CYS A 45 -8.34 -2.21 11.43
N PRO A 46 -9.38 -2.99 11.80
CA PRO A 46 -9.43 -3.65 13.10
C PRO A 46 -8.20 -4.52 13.36
N PRO A 47 -7.66 -4.59 14.60
CA PRO A 47 -6.46 -5.38 14.88
C PRO A 47 -6.61 -6.86 14.56
N SER A 48 -7.81 -7.42 14.70
CA SER A 48 -8.11 -8.83 14.39
C SER A 48 -8.60 -9.07 12.96
N ALA A 49 -8.58 -8.05 12.11
CA ALA A 49 -9.08 -8.17 10.75
C ALA A 49 -8.27 -9.19 9.95
N PRO A 50 -8.91 -10.01 9.10
CA PRO A 50 -8.19 -10.88 8.17
C PRO A 50 -7.48 -10.06 7.09
N PHE A 51 -6.53 -10.69 6.39
CA PHE A 51 -5.78 -10.06 5.30
C PHE A 51 -6.67 -9.44 4.23
N GLU A 52 -7.80 -10.08 3.89
CA GLU A 52 -8.73 -9.60 2.86
C GLU A 52 -9.36 -8.23 3.17
N GLU A 53 -9.57 -7.95 4.45
CA GLU A 53 -10.04 -6.66 4.93
C GLU A 53 -8.88 -5.66 4.96
N ALA A 54 -7.72 -6.07 5.47
CA ALA A 54 -6.52 -5.23 5.51
C ALA A 54 -6.08 -4.76 4.12
N ARG A 55 -6.09 -5.63 3.09
CA ARG A 55 -5.76 -5.23 1.71
C ARG A 55 -6.77 -4.22 1.15
N THR A 56 -8.06 -4.34 1.50
CA THR A 56 -9.11 -3.43 1.04
C THR A 56 -8.91 -2.04 1.64
N VAL A 57 -8.68 -1.98 2.96
CA VAL A 57 -8.37 -0.73 3.66
C VAL A 57 -7.06 -0.13 3.14
N MET A 58 -6.05 -0.96 2.85
CA MET A 58 -4.78 -0.49 2.29
C MET A 58 -4.95 0.14 0.90
N LEU A 59 -5.78 -0.44 0.03
CA LEU A 59 -6.08 0.16 -1.28
C LEU A 59 -6.76 1.53 -1.13
N GLN A 60 -7.71 1.66 -0.21
CA GLN A 60 -8.35 2.94 0.09
C GLN A 60 -7.34 3.96 0.64
N HIS A 61 -6.43 3.51 1.51
CA HIS A 61 -5.35 4.33 2.07
C HIS A 61 -4.40 4.85 0.99
N LEU A 62 -4.02 4.00 0.03
CA LEU A 62 -3.19 4.40 -1.12
C LEU A 62 -3.91 5.42 -2.00
N THR A 63 -5.18 5.17 -2.35
CA THR A 63 -6.00 6.12 -3.13
C THR A 63 -6.14 7.46 -2.40
N ARG A 64 -6.22 7.46 -1.06
CA ARG A 64 -6.29 8.69 -0.26
C ARG A 64 -4.99 9.50 -0.27
N ILE A 65 -3.84 8.83 -0.19
CA ILE A 65 -2.52 9.47 -0.11
C ILE A 65 -2.05 9.93 -1.49
N TYR A 66 -2.14 9.05 -2.48
CA TYR A 66 -1.52 9.24 -3.80
C TYR A 66 -2.54 9.57 -4.91
N GLY A 67 -3.84 9.42 -4.63
CA GLY A 67 -4.89 9.57 -5.64
C GLY A 67 -5.01 8.35 -6.56
N GLY A 68 -6.00 8.35 -7.45
CA GLY A 68 -6.15 7.31 -8.48
C GLY A 68 -6.66 5.95 -7.97
N HIS A 69 -6.62 4.96 -8.86
CA HIS A 69 -7.04 3.59 -8.58
C HIS A 69 -5.85 2.65 -8.68
N TYR A 70 -5.59 1.89 -7.63
CA TYR A 70 -4.51 0.91 -7.59
C TYR A 70 -5.06 -0.49 -7.68
N THR A 71 -4.39 -1.31 -8.48
CA THR A 71 -4.57 -2.76 -8.44
C THR A 71 -3.26 -3.36 -7.96
N LEU A 72 -3.34 -4.21 -6.95
CA LEU A 72 -2.18 -4.87 -6.34
C LEU A 72 -2.29 -6.37 -6.57
N ARG A 73 -1.23 -6.98 -7.09
CA ARG A 73 -1.04 -8.42 -7.06
C ARG A 73 -0.35 -8.78 -5.75
N TRP A 74 -1.06 -9.56 -4.92
CA TRP A 74 -0.58 -9.96 -3.60
C TRP A 74 0.04 -11.35 -3.60
N GLU A 75 1.09 -11.51 -2.81
CA GLU A 75 1.73 -12.78 -2.46
C GLU A 75 2.03 -12.80 -0.95
N GLU A 76 1.90 -13.97 -0.33
CA GLU A 76 2.30 -14.18 1.07
C GLU A 76 3.73 -14.72 1.07
N ASP A 77 4.67 -13.93 1.59
CA ASP A 77 6.09 -14.32 1.67
C ASP A 77 6.32 -15.26 2.86
N GLU A 78 5.67 -14.98 3.98
CA GLU A 78 5.65 -15.77 5.21
C GLU A 78 4.32 -15.57 5.96
N PRO A 79 3.93 -16.44 6.89
CA PRO A 79 2.63 -16.36 7.55
C PRO A 79 2.37 -14.99 8.18
N GLY A 80 1.35 -14.28 7.67
CA GLY A 80 1.00 -12.94 8.13
C GLY A 80 1.86 -11.81 7.58
N TRP A 81 2.68 -12.08 6.55
CA TRP A 81 3.48 -11.11 5.80
C TRP A 81 3.16 -11.20 4.31
N TRP A 82 2.64 -10.11 3.78
CA TRP A 82 2.10 -10.04 2.43
C TRP A 82 2.73 -8.91 1.64
N THR A 83 3.25 -9.22 0.46
CA THR A 83 3.76 -8.23 -0.47
C THR A 83 2.76 -8.02 -1.61
N GLY A 84 2.42 -6.76 -1.87
CA GLY A 84 1.56 -6.31 -2.96
C GLY A 84 2.37 -5.54 -3.99
N HIS A 85 2.41 -6.06 -5.21
CA HIS A 85 3.01 -5.37 -6.35
C HIS A 85 1.95 -4.60 -7.11
N VAL A 86 2.16 -3.30 -7.32
CA VAL A 86 1.25 -2.50 -8.15
C VAL A 86 1.31 -3.03 -9.57
N VAL A 87 0.18 -3.53 -10.06
CA VAL A 87 0.01 -3.77 -11.49
C VAL A 87 -0.45 -2.43 -12.06
N ASP A 88 0.42 -1.82 -12.86
CA ASP A 88 0.11 -0.60 -13.60
C ASP A 88 -1.26 -0.77 -14.26
N PRO A 89 -2.14 0.26 -14.25
CA PRO A 89 -3.32 0.19 -15.10
C PRO A 89 -2.81 -0.06 -16.53
N ALA A 90 -3.31 -1.11 -17.16
CA ALA A 90 -3.04 -1.33 -18.58
C ALA A 90 -3.36 -0.01 -19.33
N PRO A 91 -2.49 0.41 -20.27
CA PRO A 91 -2.63 1.68 -20.98
C PRO A 91 -3.98 1.81 -21.70
#